data_AF-A7TZ39-F1
#
_entry.id   AF-A7TZ39-F1
#
_cell.length_a   1.000
_cell.length_b   1.000
_cell.length_c   1.000
_cell.angle_alpha   90.00
_cell.angle_beta   90.00
_cell.angle_gamma   90.00
#
_symmetry.space_group_name_H-M   'P 1'
#
loop_
_entity.id
_entity.type
_entity.pdbx_description
1 polymer ?
#
loop_
_entity_poly.entity_id
_entity_poly.type
_entity_poly.pdbx_seq_one_letter_code
_entity_poly.pdbx_strand_id
1 'polypeptide(L)'
;GWKGPNCTECTTLSNCKNGHCITHPFQCECIDGWTGLDCSKPICRDSCHPVNGYCHSPGECICRNGWTGRDCNECVPYPGCKGTCVNNVPWTCTDIDTIPPGNTDEWSAWGRWSTCSRTCGDGTQIRARTCADHNGVSGNCRGSSTESGRCSISNCKIDGHWAEWTRWAPCSASCGTGSKTRFRSCSNPIPRYGGKPCAGLDRENLKCFTKHCAIDGKWSSWQSWGQCTASCGMDTGKEPENELTFSAHGGLSCLEFCRYQVCN
;
A
#
# COMPACT_ATOMS: atom_id res chain seq x y z
N GLY A 1 -17.47 -27.34 22.04
CA GLY A 1 -17.95 -28.72 21.77
C GLY A 1 -19.29 -28.89 22.45
N TRP A 2 -19.97 -30.02 22.25
CA TRP A 2 -21.12 -30.39 23.07
C TRP A 2 -20.65 -31.25 24.25
N LYS A 3 -21.32 -31.14 25.40
CA LYS A 3 -21.04 -31.85 26.64
C LYS A 3 -22.32 -32.47 27.23
N GLY A 4 -22.17 -33.19 28.33
CA GLY A 4 -23.28 -33.86 29.03
C GLY A 4 -23.54 -35.28 28.53
N PRO A 5 -24.36 -36.06 29.27
CA PRO A 5 -24.58 -37.49 29.01
C PRO A 5 -25.24 -37.78 27.66
N ASN A 6 -26.01 -36.82 27.13
CA ASN A 6 -26.68 -36.91 25.83
C ASN A 6 -26.07 -35.98 24.76
N CYS A 7 -24.93 -35.32 25.03
CA CYS A 7 -24.28 -34.37 24.13
C CYS A 7 -25.19 -33.20 23.66
N THR A 8 -26.11 -32.75 24.51
CA THR A 8 -27.06 -31.67 24.20
C THR A 8 -26.70 -30.34 24.87
N GLU A 9 -25.74 -30.32 25.80
CA GLU A 9 -25.29 -29.08 26.44
C GLU A 9 -24.15 -28.49 25.63
N CYS A 10 -24.22 -27.21 25.30
CA CYS A 10 -23.12 -26.55 24.61
C CYS A 10 -21.96 -26.26 25.59
N THR A 11 -20.75 -26.20 25.06
CA THR A 11 -19.57 -25.70 25.77
C THR A 11 -19.18 -24.35 25.20
N THR A 12 -18.95 -23.37 26.08
CA THR A 12 -18.48 -22.02 25.73
C THR A 12 -17.05 -22.02 25.19
N LEU A 13 -16.64 -20.91 24.57
CA LEU A 13 -15.25 -20.66 24.17
C LEU A 13 -14.33 -20.70 25.41
N SER A 14 -13.10 -21.22 25.29
CA SER A 14 -12.21 -21.44 26.44
C SER A 14 -11.81 -20.17 27.19
N ASN A 15 -11.88 -19.01 26.54
CA ASN A 15 -11.63 -17.69 27.11
C ASN A 15 -12.90 -16.99 27.62
N CYS A 16 -14.08 -17.61 27.49
CA CYS A 16 -15.35 -17.04 27.93
C CYS A 16 -15.40 -16.97 29.46
N LYS A 17 -15.31 -15.76 30.03
CA LYS A 17 -15.27 -15.57 31.49
C LYS A 17 -16.66 -15.48 32.11
N ASN A 18 -17.43 -14.49 31.69
CA ASN A 18 -18.76 -14.19 32.23
C ASN A 18 -19.83 -14.31 31.15
N GLY A 19 -19.87 -15.46 30.48
CA GLY A 19 -20.81 -15.71 29.40
C GLY A 19 -21.25 -17.17 29.34
N HIS A 20 -22.29 -17.41 28.55
CA HIS A 20 -22.89 -18.70 28.32
C HIS A 20 -23.08 -18.95 26.83
N CYS A 21 -23.39 -20.19 26.45
CA CYS A 21 -23.77 -20.53 25.09
C CYS A 21 -25.23 -20.96 25.11
N ILE A 22 -25.99 -20.64 24.06
CA ILE A 22 -27.42 -20.95 23.98
C ILE A 22 -27.71 -21.92 22.83
N THR A 23 -27.37 -21.54 21.60
CA THR A 23 -27.79 -22.30 20.41
C THR A 23 -26.64 -23.07 19.77
N HIS A 24 -25.40 -22.59 19.87
CA HIS A 24 -24.25 -23.24 19.27
C HIS A 24 -23.05 -23.35 20.23
N PRO A 25 -22.27 -24.44 20.15
CA PRO A 25 -21.00 -24.55 20.86
C PRO A 25 -20.04 -23.45 20.47
N PHE A 26 -19.15 -23.10 21.40
CA PHE A 26 -18.13 -22.07 21.22
C PHE A 26 -18.69 -20.66 21.02
N GLN A 27 -19.94 -20.42 21.45
CA GLN A 27 -20.45 -19.07 21.67
C GLN A 27 -20.09 -18.58 23.08
N CYS A 28 -20.00 -17.26 23.25
CA CYS A 28 -19.84 -16.60 24.54
C CYS A 28 -20.78 -15.39 24.58
N GLU A 29 -22.05 -15.65 24.86
CA GLU A 29 -23.06 -14.64 25.06
C GLU A 29 -22.97 -14.13 26.51
N CYS A 30 -22.70 -12.84 26.66
CA CYS A 30 -22.42 -12.27 27.97
C CYS A 30 -23.65 -12.28 28.85
N ILE A 31 -23.44 -12.62 30.13
CA ILE A 31 -24.47 -12.40 31.15
C ILE A 31 -24.63 -10.90 31.40
N ASP A 32 -25.78 -10.50 31.95
CA ASP A 32 -26.11 -9.10 32.21
C ASP A 32 -24.99 -8.38 32.96
N GLY A 33 -24.63 -7.21 32.44
CA GLY A 33 -23.56 -6.37 33.00
C GLY A 33 -22.16 -6.68 32.47
N TRP A 34 -21.98 -7.60 31.52
CA TRP A 34 -20.68 -7.87 30.88
C TRP A 34 -20.73 -7.66 29.37
N THR A 35 -19.58 -7.31 28.78
CA THR A 35 -19.44 -7.06 27.35
C THR A 35 -18.06 -7.50 26.84
N GLY A 36 -17.87 -7.42 25.53
CA GLY A 36 -16.68 -7.90 24.83
C GLY A 36 -16.82 -9.33 24.31
N LEU A 37 -15.89 -9.73 23.44
CA LEU A 37 -15.92 -11.03 22.76
C LEU A 37 -15.75 -12.23 23.70
N ASP A 38 -15.16 -12.00 24.87
CA ASP A 38 -14.89 -13.00 25.91
C ASP A 38 -15.64 -12.72 27.22
N CYS A 39 -16.53 -11.72 27.20
CA CYS A 39 -17.29 -11.25 28.36
C CYS A 39 -16.41 -10.92 29.58
N SER A 40 -15.19 -10.42 29.33
CA SER A 40 -14.25 -10.03 30.38
C SER A 40 -14.37 -8.57 30.81
N LYS A 41 -15.08 -7.73 30.05
CA LYS A 41 -15.21 -6.31 30.33
C LYS A 41 -16.54 -6.04 31.06
N PRO A 42 -16.52 -5.49 32.29
CA PRO A 42 -17.75 -5.09 32.96
C PRO A 42 -18.35 -3.86 32.28
N ILE A 43 -19.68 -3.80 32.27
CA ILE A 43 -20.45 -2.62 31.87
C ILE A 43 -20.60 -1.76 33.12
N CYS A 44 -20.01 -0.56 33.09
CA CYS A 44 -20.11 0.39 34.19
C CYS A 44 -21.55 0.90 34.32
N ARG A 45 -21.85 1.55 35.44
CA ARG A 45 -23.14 2.25 35.61
C ARG A 45 -23.42 3.18 34.44
N ASP A 46 -24.66 3.22 33.97
CA ASP A 46 -25.06 3.99 32.77
C ASP A 46 -24.70 5.48 32.85
N SER A 47 -24.74 6.07 34.04
CA SER A 47 -24.41 7.48 34.30
C SER A 47 -22.92 7.75 34.50
N CYS A 48 -22.07 6.72 34.52
CA CYS A 48 -20.64 6.87 34.78
C CYS A 48 -19.93 7.62 33.65
N HIS A 49 -19.17 8.66 33.97
CA HIS A 49 -18.50 9.47 32.96
C HIS A 49 -17.54 8.60 32.12
N PRO A 50 -17.64 8.63 30.77
CA PRO A 50 -16.95 7.68 29.90
C PRO A 50 -15.43 7.78 29.93
N VAL A 51 -14.88 8.92 30.38
CA VAL A 51 -13.44 9.18 30.45
C VAL A 51 -12.93 9.20 31.90
N ASN A 52 -13.73 9.74 32.82
CA ASN A 52 -13.31 10.06 34.18
C ASN A 52 -13.67 8.96 35.17
N GLY A 53 -14.63 8.12 34.82
CA GLY A 53 -14.99 6.92 35.55
C GLY A 53 -14.42 5.66 34.92
N TYR A 54 -14.35 4.60 35.71
CA TYR A 54 -14.11 3.23 35.26
C TYR A 54 -14.76 2.26 36.25
N CYS A 55 -14.83 0.98 35.92
CA CYS A 55 -15.43 -0.03 36.79
C CYS A 55 -14.62 -1.32 36.76
N HIS A 56 -14.56 -2.00 37.90
CA HIS A 56 -14.03 -3.36 37.98
C HIS A 56 -15.15 -4.39 38.01
N SER A 57 -16.34 -3.99 38.45
CA SER A 57 -17.54 -4.81 38.47
C SER A 57 -18.72 -4.15 37.73
N PRO A 58 -19.68 -4.92 37.21
CA PRO A 58 -20.86 -4.36 36.57
C PRO A 58 -21.64 -3.39 37.47
N GLY A 59 -22.11 -2.28 36.93
CA GLY A 59 -22.91 -1.28 37.66
C GLY A 59 -22.13 -0.40 38.65
N GLU A 60 -20.81 -0.58 38.74
CA GLU A 60 -19.90 0.26 39.51
C GLU A 60 -19.50 1.51 38.70
N CYS A 61 -19.09 2.58 39.41
CA CYS A 61 -18.40 3.72 38.83
C CYS A 61 -17.35 4.21 39.84
N ILE A 62 -16.08 4.07 39.49
CA ILE A 62 -14.90 4.49 40.27
C ILE A 62 -14.27 5.68 39.55
N CYS A 63 -14.04 6.77 40.28
CA CYS A 63 -13.48 7.98 39.70
C CYS A 63 -11.96 7.94 39.61
N ARG A 64 -11.43 8.42 38.49
CA ARG A 64 -10.00 8.66 38.30
C ARG A 64 -9.56 9.84 39.17
N ASN A 65 -8.27 9.86 39.52
CA ASN A 65 -7.67 10.93 40.32
C ASN A 65 -8.03 12.32 39.78
N GLY A 66 -8.52 13.18 40.67
CA GLY A 66 -8.98 14.52 40.33
C GLY A 66 -10.48 14.63 40.05
N TRP A 67 -11.21 13.50 40.02
CA TRP A 67 -12.66 13.48 39.83
C TRP A 67 -13.36 12.82 41.03
N THR A 68 -14.57 13.27 41.29
CA THR A 68 -15.41 12.84 42.40
C THR A 68 -16.89 12.84 41.98
N GLY A 69 -17.75 12.53 42.94
CA GLY A 69 -19.18 12.37 42.73
C GLY A 69 -19.55 10.96 42.27
N ARG A 70 -20.85 10.69 42.26
CA ARG A 70 -21.42 9.37 41.94
C ARG A 70 -21.07 8.88 40.54
N ASP A 71 -20.91 9.83 39.63
CA ASP A 71 -20.77 9.63 38.19
C ASP A 71 -19.43 10.17 37.64
N CYS A 72 -18.55 10.66 38.52
CA CYS A 72 -17.23 11.19 38.15
C CYS A 72 -17.26 12.42 37.22
N ASN A 73 -18.30 13.24 37.36
CA ASN A 73 -18.50 14.49 36.61
C ASN A 73 -17.99 15.72 37.37
N GLU A 74 -17.70 15.57 38.67
CA GLU A 74 -17.28 16.66 39.54
C GLU A 74 -15.76 16.62 39.70
N CYS A 75 -15.11 17.76 39.60
CA CYS A 75 -13.68 17.90 39.83
C CYS A 75 -13.35 17.98 41.34
N VAL A 76 -12.13 17.57 41.70
CA VAL A 76 -11.57 17.76 43.05
C VAL A 76 -10.64 18.98 43.04
N PRO A 77 -10.89 20.01 43.87
CA PRO A 77 -10.00 21.17 43.98
C PRO A 77 -8.72 20.83 44.78
N TYR A 78 -7.76 21.75 44.81
CA TYR A 78 -6.55 21.56 45.63
C TYR A 78 -6.86 21.35 47.12
N PRO A 79 -6.09 20.51 47.83
CA PRO A 79 -6.19 20.40 49.28
C PRO A 79 -6.06 21.78 49.93
N GLY A 80 -7.06 22.20 50.71
CA GLY A 80 -7.10 23.50 51.37
C GLY A 80 -7.80 24.64 50.61
N CYS A 81 -8.30 24.38 49.39
CA CYS A 81 -9.18 25.31 48.67
C CYS A 81 -10.53 25.45 49.40
N LYS A 82 -11.03 26.68 49.59
CA LYS A 82 -12.39 26.95 50.10
C LYS A 82 -13.40 27.20 48.96
N GLY A 83 -12.92 27.34 47.73
CA GLY A 83 -13.69 27.48 46.49
C GLY A 83 -13.86 26.17 45.72
N THR A 84 -14.26 26.28 44.46
CA THR A 84 -14.45 25.13 43.55
C THR A 84 -13.35 25.10 42.50
N CYS A 85 -13.32 24.08 41.65
CA CYS A 85 -12.37 24.07 40.55
C CYS A 85 -12.80 25.04 39.44
N VAL A 86 -11.81 25.68 38.82
CA VAL A 86 -11.96 26.58 37.69
C VAL A 86 -12.34 25.78 36.46
N ASN A 87 -13.48 26.10 35.85
CA ASN A 87 -13.97 25.47 34.61
C ASN A 87 -14.03 23.92 34.66
N ASN A 88 -14.35 23.36 35.84
CA ASN A 88 -14.39 21.90 36.08
C ASN A 88 -13.06 21.18 35.77
N VAL A 89 -11.93 21.89 35.86
CA VAL A 89 -10.60 21.31 35.70
C VAL A 89 -10.10 20.85 37.07
N PRO A 90 -9.81 19.55 37.27
CA PRO A 90 -9.26 19.05 38.53
C PRO A 90 -8.01 19.79 38.97
N TRP A 91 -7.81 19.91 40.29
CA TRP A 91 -6.63 20.55 40.88
C TRP A 91 -6.51 22.02 40.45
N THR A 92 -7.62 22.73 40.50
CA THR A 92 -7.68 24.19 40.38
C THR A 92 -8.58 24.73 41.49
N CYS A 93 -8.51 26.03 41.79
CA CYS A 93 -9.28 26.66 42.86
C CYS A 93 -9.73 28.05 42.42
N THR A 94 -10.99 28.40 42.69
CA THR A 94 -11.57 29.72 42.39
C THR A 94 -11.32 30.76 43.48
N ASP A 95 -10.77 30.39 44.64
CA ASP A 95 -10.47 31.36 45.70
C ASP A 95 -9.24 32.21 45.35
N ILE A 96 -9.45 33.52 45.30
CA ILE A 96 -8.45 34.54 44.97
C ILE A 96 -7.73 35.08 46.23
N ASP A 97 -8.19 34.76 47.44
CA ASP A 97 -7.76 35.41 48.69
C ASP A 97 -6.41 34.93 49.29
N THR A 98 -5.57 34.22 48.53
CA THR A 98 -4.18 33.90 48.95
C THR A 98 -3.12 34.22 47.90
N ILE A 99 -3.36 35.21 47.03
CA ILE A 99 -2.28 35.78 46.21
C ILE A 99 -1.79 37.07 46.92
N PRO A 100 -0.55 37.10 47.47
CA PRO A 100 0.04 38.33 47.99
C PRO A 100 0.10 39.41 46.89
N PRO A 101 0.05 40.71 47.22
CA PRO A 101 0.22 41.79 46.24
C PRO A 101 1.68 41.81 45.79
N GLY A 102 2.01 40.97 44.83
CA GLY A 102 3.35 40.77 44.33
C GLY A 102 3.29 40.33 42.88
N ASN A 103 3.01 41.29 41.99
CA ASN A 103 3.42 41.28 40.59
C ASN A 103 3.56 39.90 39.94
N THR A 104 2.45 39.30 39.50
CA THR A 104 2.50 38.07 38.70
C THR A 104 1.79 38.27 37.38
N ASP A 105 2.47 38.96 36.45
CA ASP A 105 2.22 38.77 35.03
C ASP A 105 2.54 37.30 34.70
N GLU A 106 1.52 36.44 34.78
CA GLU A 106 1.67 35.01 34.58
C GLU A 106 1.23 34.63 33.17
N TRP A 107 2.07 33.84 32.50
CA TRP A 107 1.71 33.24 31.23
C TRP A 107 0.55 32.26 31.42
N SER A 108 -0.47 32.34 30.58
CA SER A 108 -1.45 31.27 30.47
C SER A 108 -0.75 29.95 30.14
N ALA A 109 -1.43 28.83 30.43
CA ALA A 109 -1.04 27.56 29.86
C ALA A 109 -0.93 27.67 28.32
N TRP A 110 0.01 26.94 27.74
CA TRP A 110 0.12 26.85 26.29
C TRP A 110 -1.16 26.26 25.69
N GLY A 111 -1.66 26.91 24.62
CA GLY A 111 -2.70 26.35 23.79
C GLY A 111 -2.28 25.05 23.12
N ARG A 112 -3.24 24.36 22.50
CA ARG A 112 -2.95 23.17 21.70
C ARG A 112 -2.07 23.54 20.50
N TRP A 113 -1.23 22.61 20.08
CA TRP A 113 -0.52 22.75 18.82
C TRP A 113 -1.50 22.88 17.65
N SER A 114 -1.19 23.76 16.71
CA SER A 114 -1.87 23.85 15.43
C SER A 114 -1.75 22.55 14.66
N THR A 115 -2.55 22.39 13.61
CA THR A 115 -2.25 21.38 12.59
C THR A 115 -0.85 21.60 12.02
N CYS A 116 -0.22 20.51 11.59
CA CYS A 116 1.09 20.58 10.94
C CYS A 116 0.99 21.42 9.66
N SER A 117 2.02 22.23 9.38
CA SER A 117 2.08 23.10 8.19
C SER A 117 2.09 22.33 6.88
N ARG A 118 2.40 21.03 6.92
CA ARG A 118 2.27 20.11 5.79
C ARG A 118 1.17 19.10 6.07
N THR A 119 0.54 18.61 5.01
CA THR A 119 -0.41 17.49 5.07
C THR A 119 0.29 16.12 5.11
N CYS A 120 1.59 16.08 4.83
CA CYS A 120 2.41 14.87 4.90
C CYS A 120 3.91 15.22 5.07
N GLY A 121 4.67 14.32 5.68
CA GLY A 121 6.11 14.46 5.91
C GLY A 121 6.43 15.39 7.07
N ASP A 122 7.66 15.90 7.08
CA ASP A 122 8.14 16.78 8.14
C ASP A 122 7.66 18.22 7.92
N GLY A 123 7.07 18.79 8.95
CA GLY A 123 6.58 20.15 8.98
C GLY A 123 6.76 20.81 10.33
N THR A 124 6.05 21.92 10.49
CA THR A 124 6.06 22.74 11.70
C THR A 124 4.65 22.96 12.21
N GLN A 125 4.50 22.96 13.52
CA GLN A 125 3.26 23.30 14.21
C GLN A 125 3.57 24.43 15.19
N ILE A 126 2.56 25.26 15.46
CA ILE A 126 2.69 26.44 16.29
C ILE A 126 1.68 26.33 17.43
N ARG A 127 2.09 26.72 18.64
CA ARG A 127 1.16 26.93 19.76
C ARG A 127 1.37 28.32 20.33
N ALA A 128 0.31 28.88 20.89
CA ALA A 128 0.31 30.22 21.47
C ALA A 128 -0.15 30.18 22.93
N ARG A 129 0.27 31.18 23.69
CA ARG A 129 -0.17 31.47 25.06
C ARG A 129 -0.36 32.97 25.21
N THR A 130 -1.18 33.38 26.16
CA THR A 130 -1.48 34.79 26.44
C THR A 130 -0.87 35.21 27.75
N CYS A 131 -0.41 36.45 27.83
CA CYS A 131 -0.01 37.08 29.09
C CYS A 131 -1.13 38.01 29.52
N ALA A 132 -1.66 37.82 30.72
CA ALA A 132 -2.64 38.71 31.31
C ALA A 132 -2.20 39.10 32.71
N ASP A 133 -2.39 40.37 33.06
CA ASP A 133 -2.34 40.80 34.46
C ASP A 133 -3.62 40.36 35.20
N HIS A 134 -3.69 40.65 36.50
CA HIS A 134 -4.87 40.36 37.33
C HIS A 134 -6.15 41.08 36.85
N ASN A 135 -6.04 42.08 35.97
CA ASN A 135 -7.16 42.85 35.43
C ASN A 135 -7.51 42.48 33.97
N GLY A 136 -6.90 41.42 33.41
CA GLY A 136 -7.15 40.98 32.04
C GLY A 136 -6.53 41.87 30.96
N VAL A 137 -5.61 42.77 31.32
CA VAL A 137 -4.81 43.59 30.40
C VAL A 137 -3.54 42.85 30.01
N SER A 138 -2.95 43.17 28.85
CA SER A 138 -1.67 42.60 28.41
C SER A 138 -0.55 42.89 29.44
N GLY A 139 -0.23 41.90 30.27
CA GLY A 139 0.84 41.97 31.26
C GLY A 139 2.24 42.01 30.61
N ASN A 140 3.27 42.27 31.42
CA ASN A 140 4.67 42.39 31.00
C ASN A 140 5.45 41.07 31.17
N CYS A 141 4.89 39.97 30.65
CA CYS A 141 5.50 38.65 30.78
C CYS A 141 6.79 38.52 29.94
N ARG A 142 7.87 38.01 30.56
CA ARG A 142 9.13 37.72 29.86
C ARG A 142 9.03 36.42 29.05
N GLY A 143 9.46 36.47 27.79
CA GLY A 143 9.49 35.32 26.86
C GLY A 143 8.52 35.46 25.70
N SER A 144 8.44 34.44 24.85
CA SER A 144 7.58 34.47 23.66
C SER A 144 6.15 34.01 23.97
N SER A 145 5.18 34.66 23.35
CA SER A 145 3.75 34.26 23.34
C SER A 145 3.46 33.13 22.34
N THR A 146 4.44 32.78 21.50
CA THR A 146 4.33 31.76 20.45
C THR A 146 5.53 30.82 20.51
N GLU A 147 5.29 29.53 20.30
CA GLU A 147 6.31 28.51 20.21
C GLU A 147 6.12 27.68 18.93
N SER A 148 7.23 27.31 18.29
CA SER A 148 7.26 26.48 17.09
C SER A 148 7.85 25.11 17.41
N GLY A 149 7.15 24.06 17.02
CA GLY A 149 7.55 22.66 17.21
C GLY A 149 7.62 21.93 15.87
N ARG A 150 8.45 20.89 15.79
CA ARG A 150 8.47 19.98 14.63
C ARG A 150 7.29 19.01 14.71
N CYS A 151 6.72 18.68 13.56
CA CYS A 151 5.74 17.61 13.39
C CYS A 151 6.13 16.73 12.22
N SER A 152 5.80 15.44 12.29
CA SER A 152 6.03 14.50 11.19
C SER A 152 4.74 13.70 10.96
N ILE A 153 4.21 13.77 9.74
CA ILE A 153 3.01 13.04 9.34
C ILE A 153 3.43 11.87 8.45
N SER A 154 3.19 10.65 8.95
CA SER A 154 3.45 9.40 8.23
C SER A 154 2.53 9.21 7.03
N ASN A 155 2.89 8.29 6.13
CA ASN A 155 2.08 7.86 4.98
C ASN A 155 1.87 8.95 3.91
N CYS A 156 2.95 9.64 3.55
CA CYS A 156 2.95 10.60 2.44
C CYS A 156 2.66 9.88 1.12
N LYS A 157 1.86 10.50 0.25
CA LYS A 157 1.64 10.00 -1.11
C LYS A 157 2.97 9.86 -1.85
N ILE A 158 3.27 8.65 -2.32
CA ILE A 158 4.47 8.37 -3.13
C ILE A 158 3.99 7.99 -4.52
N ASP A 159 4.21 8.83 -5.51
CA ASP A 159 3.86 8.53 -6.90
C ASP A 159 4.86 7.53 -7.49
N GLY A 160 4.35 6.63 -8.32
CA GLY A 160 5.16 5.61 -8.97
C GLY A 160 6.03 6.19 -10.07
N HIS A 161 7.26 5.73 -10.15
CA HIS A 161 8.14 6.03 -11.28
C HIS A 161 8.74 4.75 -11.87
N TRP A 162 9.01 4.84 -13.17
CA TRP A 162 9.59 3.74 -13.93
C TRP A 162 11.00 3.43 -13.43
N ALA A 163 11.28 2.16 -13.20
CA ALA A 163 12.64 1.66 -13.14
C ALA A 163 13.29 1.73 -14.53
N GLU A 164 14.61 1.59 -14.55
CA GLU A 164 15.36 1.47 -15.80
C GLU A 164 14.84 0.31 -16.64
N TRP A 165 14.88 0.50 -17.96
CA TRP A 165 14.54 -0.56 -18.89
C TRP A 165 15.49 -1.73 -18.75
N THR A 166 14.97 -2.96 -18.89
CA THR A 166 15.81 -4.14 -19.10
C THR A 166 16.63 -3.97 -20.38
N ARG A 167 17.71 -4.75 -20.50
CA ARG A 167 18.35 -4.95 -21.80
C ARG A 167 17.34 -5.52 -22.79
N TRP A 168 17.56 -5.22 -24.07
CA TRP A 168 16.78 -5.83 -25.15
C TRP A 168 16.97 -7.35 -25.14
N ALA A 169 15.86 -8.08 -25.26
CA ALA A 169 15.89 -9.50 -25.57
C ALA A 169 16.53 -9.74 -26.96
N PRO A 170 17.02 -10.96 -27.24
CA PRO A 170 17.44 -11.35 -28.58
C PRO A 170 16.33 -11.15 -29.62
N CYS A 171 16.72 -11.02 -30.90
CA CYS A 171 15.75 -10.94 -31.99
C CYS A 171 14.96 -12.25 -32.08
N SER A 172 13.64 -12.17 -32.30
CA SER A 172 12.75 -13.33 -32.39
C SER A 172 13.06 -14.26 -33.55
N ALA A 173 13.76 -13.77 -34.57
CA ALA A 173 14.16 -14.53 -35.75
C ALA A 173 15.68 -14.69 -35.77
N SER A 174 16.16 -15.88 -36.12
CA SER A 174 17.59 -16.18 -36.28
C SER A 174 18.15 -15.69 -37.63
N CYS A 175 17.27 -15.45 -38.61
CA CYS A 175 17.54 -14.83 -39.91
C CYS A 175 16.33 -14.00 -40.36
N GLY A 176 16.52 -13.09 -41.31
CA GLY A 176 15.51 -12.18 -41.81
C GLY A 176 15.13 -11.10 -40.80
N THR A 177 13.90 -10.59 -40.95
CA THR A 177 13.33 -9.59 -40.07
C THR A 177 12.62 -10.26 -38.90
N GLY A 178 12.92 -9.81 -37.68
CA GLY A 178 12.23 -10.20 -36.46
C GLY A 178 11.87 -8.99 -35.59
N SER A 179 11.55 -9.26 -34.33
CA SER A 179 11.31 -8.24 -33.32
C SER A 179 12.08 -8.56 -32.04
N LYS A 180 12.52 -7.51 -31.34
CA LYS A 180 13.10 -7.61 -30.01
C LYS A 180 12.26 -6.81 -29.03
N THR A 181 12.23 -7.26 -27.78
CA THR A 181 11.39 -6.68 -26.73
C THR A 181 12.25 -6.30 -25.53
N ARG A 182 11.86 -5.23 -24.82
CA ARG A 182 12.37 -4.92 -23.48
C ARG A 182 11.22 -4.52 -22.56
N PHE A 183 11.47 -4.58 -21.26
CA PHE A 183 10.48 -4.35 -20.21
C PHE A 183 10.99 -3.35 -19.18
N ARG A 184 10.08 -2.73 -18.43
CA ARG A 184 10.39 -1.93 -17.25
C ARG A 184 9.29 -2.12 -16.22
N SER A 185 9.61 -1.96 -14.95
CA SER A 185 8.66 -2.06 -13.84
C SER A 185 8.41 -0.70 -13.20
N CYS A 186 7.18 -0.47 -12.73
CA CYS A 186 6.82 0.73 -11.98
C CYS A 186 7.29 0.59 -10.52
N SER A 187 8.60 0.66 -10.30
CA SER A 187 9.20 0.26 -9.03
C SER A 187 10.27 1.20 -8.49
N ASN A 188 10.50 2.36 -9.12
CA ASN A 188 11.56 3.28 -8.70
C ASN A 188 11.07 4.73 -8.52
N PRO A 189 10.20 5.04 -7.54
CA PRO A 189 9.71 4.14 -6.49
C PRO A 189 8.39 3.45 -6.85
N ILE A 190 8.01 2.44 -6.06
CA ILE A 190 6.68 1.82 -6.12
C ILE A 190 5.64 2.82 -5.57
N PRO A 191 4.51 3.05 -6.25
CA PRO A 191 3.47 3.93 -5.73
C PRO A 191 2.92 3.43 -4.39
N ARG A 192 2.78 4.32 -3.41
CA ARG A 192 2.24 4.01 -2.07
C ARG A 192 1.33 5.11 -1.56
N TYR A 193 0.48 4.77 -0.60
CA TYR A 193 -0.38 5.71 0.14
C TYR A 193 -1.24 6.60 -0.79
N GLY A 194 -1.89 5.97 -1.77
CA GLY A 194 -2.73 6.68 -2.76
C GLY A 194 -1.93 7.38 -3.88
N GLY A 195 -0.65 7.05 -4.04
CA GLY A 195 0.20 7.48 -5.14
C GLY A 195 -0.31 7.07 -6.52
N LYS A 196 -0.01 7.90 -7.53
CA LYS A 196 -0.37 7.63 -8.93
C LYS A 196 0.46 6.48 -9.49
N PRO A 197 -0.11 5.59 -10.31
CA PRO A 197 0.66 4.60 -11.04
C PRO A 197 1.52 5.26 -12.13
N CYS A 198 2.52 4.54 -12.62
CA CYS A 198 3.35 5.02 -13.72
C CYS A 198 2.53 5.18 -15.01
N ALA A 199 2.72 6.30 -15.70
CA ALA A 199 2.09 6.54 -16.99
C ALA A 199 2.93 5.96 -18.14
N GLY A 200 2.28 5.29 -19.09
CA GLY A 200 2.90 4.71 -20.29
C GLY A 200 2.98 3.18 -20.26
N LEU A 201 3.59 2.61 -21.30
CA LEU A 201 3.72 1.16 -21.45
C LEU A 201 4.91 0.62 -20.64
N ASP A 202 4.75 -0.57 -20.10
CA ASP A 202 5.77 -1.37 -19.41
C ASP A 202 6.60 -2.24 -20.36
N ARG A 203 6.16 -2.36 -21.62
CA ARG A 203 6.77 -3.17 -22.68
C ARG A 203 7.01 -2.33 -23.93
N GLU A 204 8.19 -2.51 -24.53
CA GLU A 204 8.54 -1.92 -25.81
C GLU A 204 8.98 -2.99 -26.81
N ASN A 205 8.59 -2.83 -28.08
CA ASN A 205 8.96 -3.74 -29.17
C ASN A 205 9.61 -2.95 -30.30
N LEU A 206 10.76 -3.42 -30.79
CA LEU A 206 11.48 -2.83 -31.90
C LEU A 206 11.77 -3.88 -32.96
N LYS A 207 11.63 -3.52 -34.24
CA LYS A 207 12.05 -4.38 -35.35
C LYS A 207 13.55 -4.58 -35.32
N CYS A 208 14.00 -5.78 -35.67
CA CYS A 208 15.41 -6.13 -35.82
C CYS A 208 15.62 -6.93 -37.10
N PHE A 209 16.82 -6.84 -37.64
CA PHE A 209 17.30 -7.68 -38.73
C PHE A 209 18.56 -8.38 -38.25
N THR A 210 18.60 -9.71 -38.29
CA THR A 210 19.76 -10.48 -37.84
C THR A 210 20.76 -10.66 -38.96
N LYS A 211 20.36 -11.39 -40.00
CA LYS A 211 21.14 -11.72 -41.19
C LYS A 211 20.18 -12.20 -42.27
N HIS A 212 20.59 -12.23 -43.54
CA HIS A 212 19.77 -12.84 -44.57
C HIS A 212 19.55 -14.34 -44.30
N CYS A 213 18.35 -14.84 -44.60
CA CYS A 213 18.05 -16.26 -44.50
C CYS A 213 18.69 -17.02 -45.66
N ALA A 214 19.11 -18.25 -45.37
CA ALA A 214 19.53 -19.18 -46.40
C ALA A 214 18.37 -19.43 -47.37
N ILE A 215 18.66 -19.34 -48.66
CA ILE A 215 17.73 -19.67 -49.73
C ILE A 215 18.31 -20.91 -50.39
N ASP A 216 17.64 -22.04 -50.22
CA ASP A 216 18.00 -23.27 -50.91
C ASP A 216 17.61 -23.18 -52.38
N GLY A 217 18.45 -23.80 -53.21
CA GLY A 217 18.22 -23.98 -54.62
C GLY A 217 16.93 -24.72 -54.90
N LYS A 218 16.24 -24.38 -55.99
CA LYS A 218 15.10 -25.15 -56.49
C LYS A 218 15.28 -25.50 -57.95
N TRP A 219 15.02 -26.76 -58.30
CA TRP A 219 15.05 -27.23 -59.68
C TRP A 219 13.92 -26.65 -60.54
N SER A 220 14.31 -26.33 -61.77
CA SER A 220 13.61 -26.53 -63.04
C SER A 220 12.41 -27.48 -63.02
N SER A 221 11.27 -27.14 -63.65
CA SER A 221 10.62 -28.19 -64.44
C SER A 221 11.54 -28.52 -65.62
N TRP A 222 11.65 -29.80 -65.98
CA TRP A 222 12.39 -30.25 -67.15
C TRP A 222 11.95 -29.49 -68.41
N GLN A 223 12.90 -29.05 -69.22
CA GLN A 223 12.61 -28.43 -70.51
C GLN A 223 12.34 -29.50 -71.56
N SER A 224 11.59 -29.17 -72.62
CA SER A 224 11.40 -30.11 -73.72
C SER A 224 12.74 -30.54 -74.33
N TRP A 225 12.86 -31.82 -74.66
CA TRP A 225 14.01 -32.38 -75.36
C TRP A 225 14.45 -31.53 -76.56
N GLY A 226 15.77 -31.28 -76.67
CA GLY A 226 16.36 -30.65 -77.83
C GLY A 226 16.09 -31.46 -79.11
N GLN A 227 15.91 -30.77 -80.24
CA GLN A 227 15.75 -31.39 -81.55
C GLN A 227 17.04 -32.13 -81.92
N CYS A 228 16.92 -33.36 -82.43
CA CYS A 228 18.07 -34.12 -82.93
C CYS A 228 18.63 -33.38 -84.17
N THR A 229 19.94 -33.16 -84.20
CA THR A 229 20.60 -32.27 -85.17
C THR A 229 21.21 -33.01 -86.35
N ALA A 230 21.42 -34.32 -86.22
CA ALA A 230 21.98 -35.15 -87.30
C ALA A 230 20.88 -35.69 -88.23
N SER A 231 21.10 -35.55 -89.55
CA SER A 231 20.26 -36.16 -90.60
C SER A 231 20.60 -37.63 -90.87
N CYS A 232 21.72 -38.13 -90.36
CA CYS A 232 22.06 -39.56 -90.25
C CYS A 232 23.21 -39.78 -89.23
N GLY A 233 23.12 -40.85 -88.42
CA GLY A 233 24.07 -41.18 -87.34
C GLY A 233 23.44 -41.12 -85.93
N MET A 234 23.98 -41.87 -84.96
CA MET A 234 23.53 -41.87 -83.56
C MET A 234 23.74 -40.46 -82.95
N ASP A 235 22.66 -39.71 -82.77
CA ASP A 235 22.65 -38.42 -82.06
C ASP A 235 21.91 -38.57 -80.72
N THR A 236 22.31 -37.80 -79.72
CA THR A 236 21.68 -37.80 -78.39
C THR A 236 21.05 -36.45 -78.11
N GLY A 237 19.73 -36.42 -77.94
CA GLY A 237 19.04 -35.25 -77.41
C GLY A 237 19.46 -35.02 -75.95
N LYS A 238 19.84 -33.78 -75.62
CA LYS A 238 20.11 -33.35 -74.24
C LYS A 238 18.88 -32.65 -73.67
N GLU A 239 18.50 -32.99 -72.46
CA GLU A 239 17.48 -32.28 -71.67
C GLU A 239 18.17 -31.51 -70.54
N PRO A 240 18.29 -30.18 -70.61
CA PRO A 240 18.88 -29.39 -69.53
C PRO A 240 17.89 -29.23 -68.37
N GLU A 241 18.32 -29.58 -67.14
CA GLU A 241 17.65 -29.17 -65.90
C GLU A 241 18.39 -27.93 -65.37
N ASN A 242 17.74 -26.77 -65.41
CA ASN A 242 18.31 -25.54 -64.88
C ASN A 242 17.76 -25.27 -63.47
N GLU A 243 18.55 -24.60 -62.63
CA GLU A 243 18.07 -24.15 -61.31
C GLU A 243 17.06 -23.00 -61.49
N LEU A 244 15.81 -23.18 -61.05
CA LEU A 244 14.73 -22.20 -61.08
C LEU A 244 14.98 -21.05 -60.09
N THR A 245 15.74 -21.31 -59.02
CA THR A 245 16.10 -20.31 -58.01
C THR A 245 17.51 -20.61 -57.52
N PHE A 246 18.45 -19.69 -57.71
CA PHE A 246 19.83 -19.88 -57.26
C PHE A 246 19.91 -19.90 -55.73
N SER A 247 20.69 -20.85 -55.20
CA SER A 247 21.02 -20.87 -53.77
C SER A 247 21.73 -19.58 -53.35
N ALA A 248 21.36 -19.02 -52.19
CA ALA A 248 21.93 -17.77 -51.68
C ALA A 248 22.05 -17.79 -50.15
N HIS A 249 22.94 -16.93 -49.62
CA HIS A 249 23.15 -16.73 -48.18
C HIS A 249 23.42 -18.03 -47.39
N GLY A 250 24.12 -18.99 -48.00
CA GLY A 250 24.51 -20.27 -47.39
C GLY A 250 23.46 -21.38 -47.47
N GLY A 251 22.45 -21.26 -48.36
CA GLY A 251 21.56 -22.37 -48.70
C GLY A 251 22.23 -23.44 -49.57
N LEU A 252 21.61 -24.61 -49.65
CA LEU A 252 22.09 -25.77 -50.41
C LEU A 252 21.84 -25.56 -51.91
N SER A 253 22.88 -25.75 -52.73
CA SER A 253 22.79 -25.68 -54.20
C SER A 253 22.27 -26.98 -54.82
N CYS A 254 21.50 -26.87 -55.90
CA CYS A 254 21.16 -28.01 -56.75
C CYS A 254 22.39 -28.44 -57.58
N LEU A 255 22.80 -29.71 -57.52
CA LEU A 255 23.92 -30.25 -58.31
C LEU A 255 23.44 -30.62 -59.73
N GLU A 256 23.99 -30.01 -60.79
CA GLU A 256 23.65 -30.27 -62.20
C GLU A 256 23.55 -31.78 -62.55
N PHE A 257 22.39 -32.21 -63.07
CA PHE A 257 22.21 -33.54 -63.66
C PHE A 257 21.63 -33.42 -65.08
N CYS A 258 22.40 -33.88 -66.08
CA CYS A 258 21.93 -33.98 -67.46
C CYS A 258 21.40 -35.40 -67.73
N ARG A 259 20.16 -35.51 -68.24
CA ARG A 259 19.63 -36.76 -68.80
C ARG A 259 19.91 -36.83 -70.31
N TYR A 260 20.26 -38.03 -70.77
CA TYR A 260 20.52 -38.32 -72.18
C TYR A 260 19.47 -39.31 -72.68
N GLN A 261 18.93 -39.06 -73.88
CA GLN A 261 18.15 -40.05 -74.61
C GLN A 261 18.75 -40.32 -75.99
N VAL A 262 18.58 -41.54 -76.47
CA VAL A 262 18.99 -41.93 -77.82
C VAL A 262 17.89 -41.54 -78.80
N CYS A 263 18.21 -40.74 -79.81
CA CYS A 263 17.29 -40.46 -80.92
C CYS A 263 17.25 -41.70 -81.84
N ASN A 264 16.06 -42.24 -82.11
CA ASN A 264 15.83 -43.32 -83.08
C ASN A 264 15.28 -42.78 -84.40
#